data_AF-A0A0M4U4E9-F1
#
_entry.id   AF-A0A0M4U4E9-F1
#
_cell.length_a   1.000
_cell.length_b   1.000
_cell.length_c   1.000
_cell.angle_alpha   90.00
_cell.angle_beta   90.00
_cell.angle_gamma   90.00
#
_symmetry.space_group_name_H-M   'P 1'
#
loop_
_entity.id
_entity.type
_entity.pdbx_description
1 polymer ?
#
loop_
_entity_poly.entity_id
_entity_poly.type
_entity_poly.pdbx_seq_one_letter_code
_entity_poly.pdbx_strand_id
1 'polypeptide(L)' 'MFAIAESTVTSWGLYILLPVFIAFLFFIIWDLSKQSGAGRAGTFWMFLALGAGFIGFILKVLIEIAFKKWFI' A
#
# COMPACT_ATOMS: atom_id res chain seq x y z
N MET A 1 -4.77 -10.86 -28.12
CA MET A 1 -5.31 -12.07 -27.47
C MET A 1 -4.88 -12.07 -26.01
N PHE A 2 -5.74 -11.58 -25.11
CA PHE A 2 -5.70 -11.91 -23.69
C PHE A 2 -7.11 -12.43 -23.35
N ALA A 3 -7.21 -13.71 -23.00
CA ALA A 3 -8.47 -14.44 -22.82
C ALA A 3 -9.00 -14.38 -21.37
N ILE A 4 -8.52 -13.40 -20.58
CA ILE A 4 -8.88 -13.18 -19.19
C ILE A 4 -9.74 -11.92 -19.15
N ALA A 5 -10.92 -11.99 -18.53
CA ALA A 5 -11.80 -10.85 -18.35
C ALA A 5 -10.99 -9.68 -17.75
N GLU A 6 -11.05 -8.52 -18.39
CA GLU A 6 -10.34 -7.29 -17.97
C GLU A 6 -10.60 -6.92 -16.50
N SER A 7 -11.81 -7.21 -16.03
CA SER A 7 -12.23 -7.06 -14.64
C SER A 7 -11.48 -7.99 -13.67
N THR A 8 -11.16 -9.21 -14.12
CA THR A 8 -10.40 -10.20 -13.32
C THR A 8 -8.96 -9.74 -13.18
N VAL A 9 -8.30 -9.36 -14.28
CA VAL A 9 -6.92 -8.88 -14.23
C VAL A 9 -6.79 -7.64 -13.33
N THR A 10 -7.75 -6.72 -13.43
CA THR A 10 -7.78 -5.51 -12.61
C THR A 10 -7.97 -5.82 -11.13
N SER A 11 -8.93 -6.68 -10.77
CA SER A 11 -9.15 -7.06 -9.36
C SER A 11 -7.93 -7.77 -8.77
N TRP A 12 -7.37 -8.74 -9.49
CA TRP A 12 -6.19 -9.47 -9.01
C TRP A 12 -4.97 -8.56 -8.87
N GLY A 13 -4.78 -7.63 -9.82
CA GLY A 13 -3.73 -6.61 -9.72
C GLY A 13 -3.91 -5.72 -8.49
N LEU A 14 -5.13 -5.23 -8.25
CA LEU A 14 -5.41 -4.31 -7.15
C LEU A 14 -5.32 -4.97 -5.77
N TYR A 15 -5.81 -6.20 -5.63
CA TYR A 15 -5.93 -6.88 -4.34
C TYR A 15 -4.73 -7.74 -3.96
N ILE A 16 -3.90 -8.16 -4.92
CA ILE A 16 -2.77 -9.07 -4.66
C ILE A 16 -1.45 -8.42 -5.05
N LEU A 17 -1.30 -8.02 -6.31
CA LEU A 17 -0.02 -7.49 -6.81
C LEU A 17 0.35 -6.18 -6.11
N LEU A 18 -0.60 -5.26 -5.98
CA LEU A 18 -0.39 -3.96 -5.38
C LEU A 18 0.01 -4.03 -3.89
N PRO A 19 -0.69 -4.76 -2.99
CA PRO A 19 -0.24 -4.88 -1.60
C PRO A 19 1.09 -5.61 -1.44
N VAL A 20 1.40 -6.60 -2.29
CA VAL A 20 2.73 -7.24 -2.33
C VAL A 20 3.81 -6.23 -2.68
N PHE A 21 3.57 -5.40 -3.70
CA PHE A 21 4.50 -4.34 -4.10
C PHE A 21 4.70 -3.30 -3.00
N ILE A 22 3.62 -2.91 -2.30
CA ILE A 22 3.71 -1.96 -1.19
C ILE A 22 4.47 -2.56 -0.01
N ALA A 23 4.27 -3.84 0.31
CA ALA A 23 5.07 -4.53 1.33
C ALA A 23 6.56 -4.52 0.99
N PHE A 24 6.91 -4.69 -0.28
CA PHE A 24 8.30 -4.57 -0.75
C PHE A 24 8.87 -3.15 -0.59
N LEU A 25 8.06 -2.10 -0.81
CA LEU A 25 8.47 -0.73 -0.53
C LEU A 25 8.77 -0.51 0.96
N PHE A 26 7.96 -1.05 1.87
CA PHE A 26 8.24 -0.99 3.31
C PHE A 26 9.54 -1.69 3.70
N PHE A 27 9.85 -2.81 3.05
CA PHE A 27 11.11 -3.51 3.25
C PHE A 27 12.32 -2.64 2.86
N ILE A 28 12.23 -1.93 1.73
CA ILE A 28 13.28 -0.99 1.29
C ILE A 28 13.39 0.18 2.26
N ILE A 29 12.28 0.78 2.70
CA ILE A 29 12.31 1.92 3.64
C ILE A 29 12.97 1.51 4.96
N TRP A 30 12.69 0.30 5.43
CA TRP A 30 13.31 -0.26 6.63
C TRP A 30 14.82 -0.40 6.46
N ASP A 31 15.28 -0.96 5.34
CA ASP A 31 16.71 -1.10 5.05
C ASP A 31 17.38 0.27 4.88
N LEU A 32 16.76 1.20 4.15
CA LEU A 32 17.24 2.55 3.94
C LEU A 32 17.35 3.33 5.25
N SER A 33 16.40 3.19 6.17
CA SER A 33 16.43 3.86 7.48
C SER A 33 17.64 3.45 8.31
N LYS A 34 18.02 2.16 8.23
CA LYS A 34 19.22 1.61 8.89
C LYS A 34 20.51 2.07 8.21
N GLN A 35 20.55 2.04 6.87
CA GLN A 35 21.72 2.49 6.10
C GLN A 35 21.96 4.01 6.24
N SER A 36 20.88 4.79 6.31
CA SER A 36 20.97 6.27 6.40
C SER A 36 21.39 6.77 7.78
N GLY A 37 21.60 5.87 8.76
CA GLY A 37 21.87 6.25 10.14
C GLY A 37 20.74 7.10 10.75
N ALA A 38 19.53 7.00 10.19
CA ALA A 38 18.39 7.76 10.65
C ALA A 38 18.06 7.24 12.05
N GLY A 39 18.42 8.02 13.08
CA GLY A 39 18.15 7.65 14.48
C GLY A 39 16.67 7.37 14.72
N ARG A 40 16.30 7.04 15.96
CA ARG A 40 14.93 6.61 16.32
C ARG A 40 13.83 7.56 15.80
N ALA A 41 14.08 8.87 15.83
CA ALA A 41 13.18 9.89 15.29
C ALA A 41 13.20 9.95 13.74
N GLY A 42 14.35 9.80 13.09
CA GLY A 42 14.48 9.83 11.64
C GLY A 42 13.82 8.63 10.96
N THR A 43 13.97 7.43 11.53
CA THR A 43 13.27 6.23 11.05
C THR A 43 11.75 6.40 11.15
N PHE A 44 11.26 7.02 12.23
CA PHE A 44 9.83 7.31 12.41
C PHE A 44 9.30 8.25 11.32
N TRP A 45 9.99 9.37 11.07
CA TRP A 45 9.59 10.31 10.01
C TRP A 45 9.73 9.75 8.60
N MET A 46 10.72 8.90 8.32
CA MET A 46 10.81 8.19 7.03
C MET A 46 9.64 7.23 6.83
N PHE A 47 9.27 6.47 7.86
CA PHE A 47 8.10 5.60 7.81
C PHE A 47 6.80 6.39 7.64
N LEU A 48 6.68 7.55 8.30
CA LEU A 48 5.47 8.38 8.21
C LEU A 48 5.38 9.09 6.85
N ALA A 49 6.45 9.71 6.37
CA ALA A 49 6.45 10.43 5.10
C ALA A 49 6.31 9.50 3.88
N LEU A 50 7.04 8.38 3.87
CA LEU A 50 7.00 7.42 2.75
C LEU A 50 5.82 6.44 2.88
N GLY A 51 5.45 6.05 4.10
CA GLY A 51 4.34 5.13 4.38
C GLY A 51 2.95 5.78 4.38
N ALA A 52 2.84 7.11 4.51
CA ALA A 52 1.56 7.82 4.47
C ALA A 52 0.77 7.54 3.18
N GLY A 53 1.45 7.36 2.04
CA GLY A 53 0.81 7.00 0.78
C GLY A 53 0.03 5.67 0.85
N PHE A 54 0.60 4.67 1.53
CA PHE A 54 -0.08 3.39 1.76
C PHE A 54 -1.25 3.51 2.74
N ILE A 55 -1.07 4.30 3.80
CA ILE A 55 -2.13 4.53 4.79
C ILE A 55 -3.35 5.15 4.10
N GLY A 56 -3.14 6.11 3.19
CA GLY A 56 -4.21 6.67 2.36
C GLY A 56 -4.90 5.64 1.47
N PHE A 57 -4.14 4.69 0.90
CA PHE A 57 -4.70 3.59 0.11
C PHE A 57 -5.59 2.66 0.96
N ILE A 58 -5.14 2.26 2.15
CA ILE A 58 -5.96 1.48 3.09
C ILE A 58 -7.23 2.24 3.45
N LEU A 59 -7.10 3.54 3.77
CA LEU A 59 -8.24 4.37 4.14
C LEU A 59 -9.29 4.42 3.02
N LYS A 60 -8.83 4.57 1.77
CA LYS A 60 -9.70 4.53 0.58
C LYS A 60 -10.46 3.21 0.48
N VAL A 61 -9.78 2.07 0.64
CA VAL A 61 -10.41 0.74 0.60
C VAL A 61 -11.41 0.57 1.76
N LEU A 62 -11.07 1.01 2.97
CA LEU A 62 -11.96 0.96 4.12
C LEU A 62 -13.21 1.82 3.91
N ILE A 63 -13.05 3.04 3.40
CA ILE A 63 -14.17 3.92 3.06
C ILE A 63 -15.01 3.28 1.95
N GLU A 64 -14.40 2.70 0.92
CA GLU A 64 -15.11 2.01 -0.15
C GLU A 64 -15.96 0.85 0.39
N ILE A 65 -15.40 0.03 1.29
CA ILE A 65 -16.14 -1.08 1.94
C ILE A 65 -17.25 -0.53 2.84
N ALA A 66 -16.96 0.48 3.68
CA ALA A 66 -17.92 1.06 4.60
C ALA A 66 -19.08 1.75 3.86
N PHE A 67 -18.78 2.51 2.82
CA PHE A 67 -19.76 3.18 1.97
C PHE A 67 -20.61 2.16 1.22
N LYS A 68 -19.99 1.11 0.65
CA LYS A 68 -20.71 0.02 -0.03
C LYS A 68 -21.58 -0.79 0.93
N LYS A 69 -21.25 -0.84 2.23
CA LYS A 69 -22.04 -1.49 3.28
C LYS A 69 -23.19 -0.62 3.81
N TRP A 70 -23.08 0.71 3.73
CA TRP A 70 -24.06 1.65 4.27
C TRP A 70 -25.13 2.06 3.24
N PHE A 71 -24.80 2.03 1.94
CA PHE A 71 -25.70 2.47 0.86
C PHE A 71 -26.40 1.32 0.10
N ILE A 72 -26.18 0.06 0.52
CA ILE A 72 -26.88 -1.17 0.04
C ILE A 72 -27.81 -1.68 1.12
#